data_AF-A0A1G7PI66-F1
#
_entry.id   AF-A0A1G7PI66-F1
#
_cell.length_a   1.000
_cell.length_b   1.000
_cell.length_c   1.000
_cell.angle_alpha   90.00
_cell.angle_beta   90.00
_cell.angle_gamma   90.00
#
_symmetry.space_group_name_H-M   'P 1'
#
loop_
_entity.id
_entity.type
_entity.pdbx_description
1 polymer ?
#
loop_
_entity_poly.entity_id
_entity_poly.type
_entity_poly.pdbx_seq_one_letter_code
_entity_poly.pdbx_strand_id
1 'polypeptide(L)'
;MTVWKGTTNERKVLILGQGGGRLIEEDMSAGSYKTKIIMPSIPVTDNETIDKYELTNVRVYPEFNERLYLCYQFGKNVDPLKDLIFDRPIPLAYKDYIDIISS
;
A
#
# COMPACT_ATOMS: atom_id res chain seq x y z
N MET A 1 11.43 -6.23 -3.99
CA MET A 1 11.26 -7.26 -2.94
C MET A 1 10.77 -8.58 -3.54
N THR A 2 10.90 -9.69 -2.82
CA THR A 2 10.37 -11.01 -3.24
C THR A 2 9.26 -11.42 -2.29
N VAL A 3 8.09 -11.75 -2.84
CA VAL A 3 6.95 -12.29 -2.09
C VAL A 3 6.80 -13.79 -2.34
N TRP A 4 6.29 -14.51 -1.34
CA TRP A 4 6.07 -15.97 -1.35
C TRP A 4 7.30 -16.79 -1.77
N LYS A 5 8.46 -16.38 -1.28
CA LYS A 5 9.75 -17.00 -1.60
C LYS A 5 9.75 -18.51 -1.40
N GLY A 6 10.24 -19.26 -2.37
CA GLY A 6 10.34 -20.73 -2.33
C GLY A 6 9.01 -21.47 -2.58
N THR A 7 7.94 -20.76 -2.95
CA THR A 7 6.67 -21.37 -3.35
C THR A 7 6.48 -21.30 -4.87
N THR A 8 5.52 -22.06 -5.40
CA THR A 8 5.12 -21.97 -6.82
C THR A 8 4.53 -20.59 -7.18
N ASN A 9 4.16 -19.78 -6.18
CA ASN A 9 3.61 -18.45 -6.37
C ASN A 9 4.66 -17.35 -6.26
N GLU A 10 5.96 -17.63 -6.10
CA GLU A 10 6.99 -16.60 -5.93
C GLU A 10 6.89 -15.48 -6.98
N ARG A 11 6.94 -14.21 -6.54
CA ARG A 11 6.97 -13.03 -7.41
C ARG A 11 8.05 -12.06 -6.96
N LYS A 12 8.67 -11.38 -7.93
CA LYS A 12 9.52 -10.21 -7.70
C LYS A 12 8.70 -8.96 -8.00
N VAL A 13 8.62 -8.07 -7.02
CA VAL A 13 7.92 -6.79 -7.14
C VAL A 13 8.94 -5.68 -7.01
N LEU A 14 8.92 -4.72 -7.94
CA LEU A 14 9.71 -3.51 -7.86
C LEU A 14 8.86 -2.41 -7.22
N ILE A 15 9.30 -1.92 -6.07
CA ILE A 15 8.71 -0.74 -5.42
C ILE A 15 9.76 0.36 -5.50
N LEU A 16 9.37 1.50 -6.06
CA LEU A 16 10.24 2.66 -6.13
C LEU A 16 10.26 3.37 -4.76
N GLY A 17 11.45 3.57 -4.20
CA GLY A 17 11.66 4.19 -2.90
C GLY A 17 12.38 3.28 -1.90
N GLN A 18 12.50 3.74 -0.66
CA GLN A 18 13.21 3.03 0.41
C GLN A 18 12.31 2.09 1.26
N GLY A 19 11.01 2.00 0.92
CA GLY A 19 10.02 1.40 1.83
C GLY A 19 9.64 2.35 2.98
N GLY A 20 8.55 2.04 3.67
CA GLY A 20 7.96 2.88 4.70
C GLY A 20 7.23 4.11 4.15
N GLY A 21 6.84 5.01 5.05
CA GLY A 21 6.08 6.19 4.68
C GLY A 21 6.19 7.32 5.70
N ARG A 22 5.65 8.48 5.34
CA ARG A 22 5.51 9.65 6.22
C ARG A 22 4.05 10.03 6.31
N LEU A 23 3.63 10.52 7.47
CA LEU A 23 2.28 11.08 7.62
C LEU A 23 2.33 12.56 7.25
N ILE A 24 1.49 12.95 6.30
CA ILE A 24 1.36 14.33 5.85
C ILE A 24 -0.10 14.78 5.97
N GLU A 25 -0.26 16.09 6.11
CA GLU A 25 -1.53 16.79 5.97
C GLU A 25 -1.41 17.68 4.73
N GLU A 26 -2.34 17.55 3.79
CA GLU A 26 -2.41 18.38 2.59
C GLU A 26 -3.61 19.29 2.65
N ASP A 27 -3.36 20.60 2.64
CA ASP A 27 -4.39 21.62 2.48
C ASP A 27 -4.51 21.99 1.00
N MET A 28 -5.69 21.76 0.42
CA MET A 28 -6.03 22.06 -0.98
C MET A 28 -6.98 23.26 -1.11
N SER A 29 -7.37 23.89 0.00
CA SER A 29 -8.42 24.93 0.03
C SER A 29 -8.08 26.19 -0.77
N ALA A 30 -6.79 26.49 -0.95
CA ALA A 30 -6.31 27.72 -1.58
C ALA A 30 -5.84 27.53 -3.04
N GLY A 31 -6.17 26.41 -3.69
CA GLY A 31 -5.68 26.10 -5.05
C GLY A 31 -4.16 25.91 -5.14
N SER A 32 -3.49 25.73 -4.00
CA SER A 32 -2.05 25.44 -3.88
C SER A 32 -1.86 24.28 -2.91
N TYR A 33 -0.92 23.39 -3.20
CA TYR A 33 -0.60 22.27 -2.32
C TYR A 33 0.30 22.76 -1.19
N LYS A 34 -0.26 22.92 0.01
CA LYS A 34 0.52 23.10 1.23
C LYS A 34 0.61 21.77 1.97
N THR A 35 1.77 21.13 1.88
CA THR A 35 2.05 19.87 2.58
C THR A 35 2.71 20.15 3.92
N LYS A 36 2.10 19.70 5.00
CA LYS A 36 2.67 19.70 6.35
C LYS A 36 3.08 18.29 6.72
N ILE A 37 4.33 18.10 7.14
CA ILE A 37 4.82 16.82 7.65
C ILE A 37 4.38 16.69 9.10
N ILE A 38 3.52 15.71 9.38
CA ILE A 38 3.06 15.37 10.73
C ILE A 38 4.01 14.36 11.37
N MET A 39 4.42 13.34 10.60
CA MET A 39 5.38 12.33 11.03
C MET A 39 6.36 12.08 9.88
N PRO A 40 7.66 12.41 10.03
CA PRO A 40 8.63 12.31 8.94
C PRO A 40 8.95 10.87 8.54
N SER A 41 8.77 9.92 9.45
CA SER A 41 8.92 8.48 9.21
C SER A 41 7.97 7.72 10.13
N ILE A 42 7.10 6.89 9.54
CA ILE A 42 6.19 5.99 10.24
C ILE A 42 6.95 4.67 10.49
N PRO A 43 7.17 4.25 11.74
CA PRO A 43 7.76 2.95 12.03
C PRO A 43 6.94 1.82 11.42
N VAL A 44 7.57 0.84 10.79
CA VAL A 44 6.88 -0.33 10.21
C VAL A 44 6.11 -1.15 11.25
N THR A 45 6.44 -1.00 12.53
CA THR A 45 5.75 -1.64 13.67
C THR A 45 4.53 -0.86 14.17
N ASP A 46 4.33 0.39 13.72
CA ASP A 46 3.20 1.24 14.13
C ASP A 46 1.95 0.92 13.30
N ASN A 47 1.35 -0.24 13.59
CA ASN A 47 0.18 -0.71 12.87
C ASN A 47 -1.03 0.22 13.04
N GLU A 48 -1.16 0.87 14.20
CA GLU A 48 -2.27 1.79 14.46
C GLU A 48 -2.23 2.97 13.48
N THR A 49 -1.08 3.62 13.33
CA THR A 49 -0.92 4.73 12.38
C THR A 49 -1.09 4.24 10.94
N ILE A 50 -0.47 3.12 10.56
CA ILE A 50 -0.53 2.59 9.19
C ILE A 50 -1.98 2.21 8.80
N ASP A 51 -2.75 1.61 9.71
CA ASP A 51 -4.12 1.17 9.42
C ASP A 51 -5.10 2.35 9.36
N LYS A 52 -4.87 3.39 10.18
CA LYS A 52 -5.75 4.56 10.28
C LYS A 52 -5.74 5.47 9.05
N TYR A 53 -4.63 5.53 8.33
CA TYR A 53 -4.45 6.47 7.22
C TYR A 53 -4.30 5.77 5.86
N GLU A 54 -4.69 6.48 4.80
CA GLU A 54 -4.61 6.03 3.41
C GLU A 54 -3.35 6.58 2.73
N LEU A 55 -2.90 5.87 1.69
CA LEU A 55 -1.89 6.38 0.78
C LEU A 55 -2.50 7.50 -0.08
N THR A 56 -1.69 8.49 -0.46
CA THR A 56 -2.12 9.62 -1.31
C THR A 56 -2.08 9.29 -2.81
N ASN A 57 -1.72 8.06 -3.19
CA ASN A 57 -1.50 7.69 -4.58
C ASN A 57 -2.82 7.50 -5.34
N VAL A 58 -2.83 7.95 -6.58
CA VAL A 58 -3.85 7.56 -7.56
C VAL A 58 -3.51 6.15 -8.06
N ARG A 59 -4.50 5.27 -8.14
CA ARG A 59 -4.35 3.90 -8.64
C ARG A 59 -4.90 3.77 -10.05
N VAL A 60 -4.31 2.87 -10.81
CA VAL A 60 -4.85 2.49 -12.11
C VAL A 60 -6.10 1.61 -11.93
N TYR A 61 -6.99 1.62 -12.92
CA TYR A 61 -8.26 0.88 -12.86
C TYR A 61 -8.13 -0.59 -12.40
N PRO A 62 -7.22 -1.43 -12.94
CA PRO A 62 -7.14 -2.83 -12.51
C PRO A 62 -6.71 -2.96 -11.03
N GLU A 63 -5.69 -2.20 -10.62
CA GLU A 63 -5.18 -2.18 -9.24
C GLU A 63 -6.27 -1.75 -8.25
N PHE A 64 -7.03 -0.71 -8.60
CA PHE A 64 -8.11 -0.20 -7.76
C PHE A 64 -9.27 -1.21 -7.62
N ASN A 65 -9.71 -1.82 -8.71
CA ASN A 65 -10.81 -2.79 -8.67
C ASN A 65 -10.42 -4.04 -7.88
N GLU A 66 -9.20 -4.53 -8.04
CA GLU A 66 -8.73 -5.68 -7.25
C GLU A 66 -8.66 -5.34 -5.76
N ARG A 67 -8.20 -4.14 -5.38
CA ARG A 67 -8.28 -3.68 -3.98
C ARG A 67 -9.72 -3.69 -3.46
N LEU A 68 -10.69 -3.18 -4.22
CA LEU A 68 -12.10 -3.17 -3.81
C LEU A 68 -12.64 -4.58 -3.62
N TYR A 69 -12.30 -5.50 -4.53
CA TYR A 69 -12.68 -6.91 -4.42
C TYR A 69 -12.10 -7.55 -3.16
N LEU A 70 -10.83 -7.30 -2.86
CA LEU A 70 -10.19 -7.79 -1.63
C LEU A 70 -10.85 -7.20 -0.38
N CYS A 71 -11.16 -5.90 -0.36
CA CYS A 71 -11.90 -5.30 0.77
C CYS A 71 -13.25 -5.98 1.02
N TYR A 72 -13.98 -6.31 -0.06
CA TYR A 72 -15.22 -7.07 0.02
C TYR A 72 -14.99 -8.48 0.59
N GLN A 73 -14.00 -9.22 0.06
CA GLN A 73 -13.68 -10.59 0.52
C GLN A 73 -13.27 -10.63 2.00
N PHE A 74 -12.49 -9.66 2.47
CA PHE A 74 -12.00 -9.60 3.85
C PHE A 74 -12.97 -8.94 4.83
N GLY A 75 -14.04 -8.31 4.34
CA GLY A 75 -15.01 -7.56 5.18
C GLY A 75 -14.40 -6.36 5.92
N LYS A 76 -13.25 -5.88 5.47
CA LYS A 76 -12.52 -4.75 6.05
C LYS A 76 -11.68 -4.05 4.98
N ASN A 77 -11.28 -2.82 5.25
CA ASN A 77 -10.35 -2.12 4.37
C ASN A 77 -8.99 -2.83 4.38
N VAL A 78 -8.55 -3.28 3.21
CA VAL A 78 -7.22 -3.85 2.97
C VAL A 78 -6.57 -3.12 1.82
N ASP A 79 -5.24 -3.09 1.83
CA ASP A 79 -4.47 -2.35 0.83
C ASP A 79 -3.14 -3.06 0.56
N PRO A 80 -3.09 -3.92 -0.48
CA PRO A 80 -1.88 -4.69 -0.78
C PRO A 80 -0.65 -3.82 -1.05
N LEU A 81 -0.81 -2.64 -1.66
CA LEU A 81 0.32 -1.72 -1.90
C LEU A 81 0.82 -1.12 -0.59
N LYS A 82 -0.07 -0.72 0.32
CA LYS A 82 0.32 -0.21 1.64
C LYS A 82 1.05 -1.31 2.43
N ASP A 83 0.54 -2.53 2.41
CA ASP A 83 1.18 -3.65 3.10
C ASP A 83 2.56 -3.97 2.52
N LEU A 84 2.73 -3.89 1.19
CA LEU A 84 4.03 -4.01 0.54
C LEU A 84 5.01 -2.91 0.95
N ILE A 85 4.57 -1.65 0.96
CA ILE A 85 5.42 -0.49 1.30
C ILE A 85 5.91 -0.59 2.75
N PHE A 86 5.07 -1.07 3.66
CA PHE A 86 5.39 -1.19 5.09
C PHE A 86 5.93 -2.57 5.48
N ASP A 87 6.41 -3.37 4.52
CA ASP A 87 7.00 -4.69 4.74
C ASP A 87 6.11 -5.66 5.56
N ARG A 88 4.80 -5.55 5.38
CA ARG A 88 3.83 -6.42 6.05
C ARG A 88 3.72 -7.77 5.33
N PRO A 89 3.27 -8.82 6.04
CA PRO A 89 3.02 -10.12 5.43
C PRO A 89 2.00 -10.02 4.29
N ILE A 90 2.36 -10.55 3.12
CA ILE A 90 1.49 -10.54 1.94
C ILE A 90 0.74 -11.88 1.85
N PRO A 91 -0.58 -11.92 2.12
CA PRO A 91 -1.36 -13.14 2.01
C PRO A 91 -1.49 -13.57 0.55
N LEU A 92 -1.61 -14.89 0.31
CA LEU A 92 -1.84 -15.45 -1.03
C LEU A 92 -3.12 -14.93 -1.71
N ALA A 93 -4.10 -14.46 -0.92
CA ALA A 93 -5.28 -13.78 -1.46
C ALA A 93 -4.91 -12.54 -2.30
N TYR A 94 -3.76 -11.90 -2.07
CA TYR A 94 -3.31 -10.74 -2.85
C TYR A 94 -2.64 -11.12 -4.18
N LYS A 95 -2.62 -12.41 -4.55
CA LYS A 95 -1.93 -12.90 -5.74
C LYS A 95 -2.29 -12.11 -7.00
N ASP A 96 -3.57 -11.91 -7.27
CA ASP A 96 -4.00 -11.24 -8.49
C ASP A 96 -3.62 -9.75 -8.48
N TYR A 97 -3.67 -9.09 -7.32
CA TYR A 97 -3.13 -7.75 -7.15
C TYR A 97 -1.62 -7.68 -7.46
N ILE A 98 -0.84 -8.63 -6.92
CA ILE A 98 0.61 -8.69 -7.16
C ILE A 98 0.91 -8.93 -8.64
N ASP A 99 0.16 -9.81 -9.30
CA ASP A 99 0.31 -10.07 -10.73
C ASP A 99 0.00 -8.80 -11.56
N ILE A 100 -1.01 -8.01 -11.17
CA ILE A 100 -1.34 -6.72 -11.83
C ILE A 100 -0.19 -5.72 -11.76
N ILE A 101 0.47 -5.58 -10.60
CA ILE A 101 1.52 -4.56 -10.39
C ILE A 101 2.94 -5.03 -10.75
N SER A 102 3.11 -6.34 -11.01
CA SER A 102 4.41 -6.93 -11.41
C SER A 102 4.52 -7.19 -12.92
N SER A 103 3.45 -6.90 -13.66
CA SER A 103 3.38 -6.99 -15.13
C SER A 103 4.14 -5.87 -15.83
#